data_AF-A0A1I3WDS0-F1
#
_entry.id   AF-A0A1I3WDS0-F1
#
_cell.length_a   1.000
_cell.length_b   1.000
_cell.length_c   1.000
_cell.angle_alpha   90.00
_cell.angle_beta   90.00
_cell.angle_gamma   90.00
#
_symmetry.space_group_name_H-M   'P 1'
#
loop_
_entity.id
_entity.type
_entity.pdbx_description
1 polymer ?
#
loop_
_entity_poly.entity_id
_entity_poly.type
_entity_poly.pdbx_seq_one_letter_code
_entity_poly.pdbx_strand_id
1 'polypeptide(L)'
;MEQPATFLQTVIQQQRSYLCNAWALFSKAVNNDYIGLMKDEQTQNIDQGKKEDVVALGKKSVPVWKQRARKMVWPLHARYPNVIPNPYGEDKSHYRERDAENNAKTALDESVSLRLGCIMVSEIFGPSEIETLYEGLEKIGWDGEKVPVRDESNIDWLKKQRLYGSEGTMPLGWIHRPEEVKKYVGVRYTADFPKEFSSLLVNIAQLTPSITCLSVGFILTDDASLEYANAINEPAKTTRVPKRRSRAYSIMGVEHVKEERVRRIRGKYRNVGISWLSKNFPGFFSEHCENSHFPTVEFLSLDGFTPFDKDAPRDRSWNHWSRFVNIDHDFGSWTSSSIPSLKFSFDAGHRKNTPNHMTVALRWDVLNEEDLKTYGGDSLGTRTYFANDRLDGIIARYALASYLRELLRSLKETRQSLSARSKARCSTSAIEHISAFFRQSIGVPSIAREVRALSENDASFRWNASGFSQQSHRDEEKPYEIEEGLKSFLGRLSQQLLEEDQDTRDFLNQLSSALGTKESIAAQRRMEGVTLLALVVAVISMGVAIYTALHT
;
A
#
# COMPACT_ATOMS: atom_id res chain seq x y z
N MET A 1 -53.29 4.30 -10.56
CA MET A 1 -52.02 4.00 -11.25
C MET A 1 -51.09 5.16 -11.00
N GLU A 2 -50.37 5.12 -9.88
CA GLU A 2 -49.23 5.97 -9.53
C GLU A 2 -48.66 5.37 -8.23
N GLN A 3 -47.35 5.47 -8.03
CA GLN A 3 -46.53 4.92 -6.92
C GLN A 3 -45.79 3.58 -7.15
N PRO A 4 -44.73 3.56 -7.99
CA PRO A 4 -43.59 2.66 -7.81
C PRO A 4 -42.33 3.37 -7.27
N ALA A 5 -42.30 4.71 -7.22
CA ALA A 5 -41.10 5.48 -6.85
C ALA A 5 -40.78 5.45 -5.34
N THR A 6 -41.80 5.39 -4.48
CA THR A 6 -41.65 5.42 -3.01
C THR A 6 -41.09 4.11 -2.45
N PHE A 7 -41.35 2.97 -3.10
CA PHE A 7 -40.86 1.67 -2.65
C PHE A 7 -39.34 1.53 -2.88
N LEU A 8 -38.86 1.95 -4.05
CA LEU A 8 -37.42 1.93 -4.39
C LEU A 8 -36.61 2.87 -3.49
N GLN A 9 -37.15 4.04 -3.15
CA GLN A 9 -36.49 4.96 -2.22
C GLN A 9 -36.38 4.39 -0.81
N THR A 10 -37.41 3.67 -0.34
CA THR A 10 -37.42 3.05 0.99
C THR A 10 -36.41 1.89 1.08
N VAL A 11 -36.30 1.07 0.03
CA VAL A 11 -35.32 -0.03 -0.03
C VAL A 11 -33.88 0.50 -0.07
N ILE A 12 -33.61 1.58 -0.82
CA ILE A 12 -32.29 2.22 -0.86
C ILE A 12 -31.93 2.87 0.47
N GLN A 13 -32.89 3.49 1.17
CA GLN A 13 -32.67 4.06 2.50
C GLN A 13 -32.42 2.98 3.56
N GLN A 14 -33.12 1.85 3.46
CA GLN A 14 -32.93 0.72 4.36
C GLN A 14 -31.57 0.04 4.15
N GLN A 15 -31.14 -0.15 2.89
CA GLN A 15 -29.79 -0.66 2.60
C GLN A 15 -28.68 0.32 3.03
N ARG A 16 -28.84 1.63 2.84
CA ARG A 16 -27.88 2.64 3.35
C ARG A 16 -27.78 2.63 4.89
N SER A 17 -28.89 2.39 5.59
CA SER A 17 -28.91 2.26 7.06
C SER A 17 -28.16 1.00 7.54
N TYR A 18 -28.37 -0.14 6.88
CA TYR A 18 -27.63 -1.38 7.17
C TYR A 18 -26.13 -1.24 6.88
N LEU A 19 -25.75 -0.58 5.79
CA LEU A 19 -24.35 -0.34 5.40
C LEU A 19 -23.63 0.66 6.33
N CYS A 20 -24.33 1.72 6.78
CA CYS A 20 -23.78 2.65 7.77
C CYS A 20 -23.61 2.00 9.15
N ASN A 21 -24.54 1.12 9.56
CA ASN A 21 -24.44 0.40 10.83
C ASN A 21 -23.34 -0.68 10.81
N ALA A 22 -23.13 -1.37 9.70
CA ALA A 22 -22.02 -2.32 9.54
C ALA A 22 -20.65 -1.61 9.56
N TRP A 23 -20.53 -0.44 8.92
CA TRP A 23 -19.32 0.38 8.98
C TRP A 23 -19.10 1.03 10.36
N ALA A 24 -20.17 1.44 11.04
CA ALA A 24 -20.10 1.94 12.41
C ALA A 24 -19.74 0.85 13.44
N LEU A 25 -20.17 -0.40 13.22
CA LEU A 25 -19.79 -1.56 14.04
C LEU A 25 -18.34 -2.00 13.78
N PHE A 26 -17.89 -1.98 12.53
CA PHE A 26 -16.49 -2.25 12.17
C PHE A 26 -15.55 -1.14 12.67
N SER A 27 -15.94 0.13 12.54
CA SER A 27 -15.17 1.27 13.06
C SER A 27 -15.21 1.37 14.59
N LYS A 28 -16.33 1.06 15.26
CA LYS A 28 -16.39 1.00 16.73
C LYS A 28 -15.62 -0.19 17.30
N ALA A 29 -15.62 -1.35 16.65
CA ALA A 29 -14.81 -2.49 17.08
C ALA A 29 -13.30 -2.16 17.01
N VAL A 30 -12.89 -1.39 15.99
CA VAL A 30 -11.49 -0.96 15.84
C VAL A 30 -11.11 0.22 16.74
N ASN A 31 -12.03 1.14 17.08
CA ASN A 31 -11.73 2.32 17.92
C ASN A 31 -12.02 2.17 19.42
N ASN A 32 -13.01 1.37 19.84
CA ASN A 32 -13.36 1.27 21.27
C ASN A 32 -12.38 0.39 22.05
N ASP A 33 -11.79 -0.63 21.43
CA ASP A 33 -10.77 -1.46 22.11
C ASP A 33 -9.44 -0.70 22.29
N TYR A 34 -9.13 0.27 21.42
CA TYR A 34 -7.94 1.12 21.55
C TYR A 34 -8.03 2.17 22.67
N ILE A 35 -9.23 2.67 22.99
CA ILE A 35 -9.42 3.64 24.09
C ILE A 35 -9.57 2.93 25.44
N GLY A 36 -10.05 1.69 25.46
CA GLY A 36 -10.08 0.83 26.66
C GLY A 36 -8.69 0.38 27.11
N LEU A 37 -7.89 -0.19 26.19
CA LEU A 37 -6.53 -0.67 26.49
C LEU A 37 -5.55 0.45 26.88
N MET A 38 -5.64 1.64 26.27
CA MET A 38 -4.80 2.78 26.67
C MET A 38 -5.16 3.38 28.03
N LYS A 39 -6.41 3.22 28.51
CA LYS A 39 -6.81 3.67 29.85
C LYS A 39 -6.46 2.65 30.92
N ASP A 40 -6.53 1.36 30.63
CA ASP A 40 -6.24 0.33 31.62
C ASP A 40 -4.72 0.13 31.83
N GLU A 41 -3.87 0.30 30.80
CA GLU A 41 -2.40 0.19 30.97
C GLU A 41 -1.72 1.44 31.56
N GLN A 42 -2.29 2.64 31.41
CA GLN A 42 -1.80 3.81 32.17
C GLN A 42 -2.17 3.73 33.65
N THR A 43 -3.14 2.88 34.02
CA THR A 43 -3.61 2.74 35.41
C THR A 43 -3.02 1.51 36.11
N GLN A 44 -2.50 0.53 35.38
CA GLN A 44 -1.97 -0.73 35.96
C GLN A 44 -0.45 -0.76 36.21
N ASN A 45 0.32 0.25 35.81
CA ASN A 45 1.74 0.39 36.20
C ASN A 45 1.95 1.29 37.45
N ILE A 46 0.92 1.41 38.29
CA ILE A 46 1.08 1.84 39.69
C ILE A 46 1.06 0.58 40.52
N ASP A 47 2.22 -0.07 40.54
CA ASP A 47 2.53 -1.20 41.39
C ASP A 47 2.17 -0.86 42.85
N GLN A 48 1.43 -1.76 43.49
CA GLN A 48 1.19 -1.78 44.92
C GLN A 48 2.50 -2.17 45.61
N GLY A 49 3.46 -1.25 45.59
CA GLY A 49 4.60 -1.29 46.49
C GLY A 49 4.09 -1.33 47.92
N LYS A 50 4.37 -2.44 48.60
CA LYS A 50 4.37 -2.54 50.06
C LYS A 50 4.82 -1.19 50.64
N LYS A 51 3.95 -0.57 51.44
CA LYS A 51 4.33 0.54 52.33
C LYS A 51 5.30 -0.02 53.37
N GLU A 52 6.57 -0.14 53.00
CA GLU A 52 7.64 0.03 53.96
C GLU A 52 7.67 1.52 54.31
N ASP A 53 7.65 1.83 55.60
CA ASP A 53 7.75 3.19 56.13
C ASP A 53 9.09 3.82 55.73
N VAL A 54 9.14 4.37 54.52
CA VAL A 54 10.25 5.20 54.07
C VAL A 54 10.14 6.52 54.83
N VAL A 55 10.96 6.63 55.87
CA VAL A 55 11.25 7.87 56.61
C VAL A 55 11.37 9.03 55.64
N ALA A 56 10.52 10.05 55.82
CA ALA A 56 10.48 11.26 55.01
C ALA A 56 11.80 12.05 55.16
N LEU A 57 12.81 11.68 54.38
CA LEU A 57 14.02 12.47 54.18
C LEU A 57 13.61 13.83 53.60
N GLY A 58 13.77 14.89 54.40
CA GLY A 58 13.38 16.25 54.06
C GLY A 58 13.92 16.66 52.68
N LYS A 59 13.01 16.88 51.72
CA LYS A 59 13.33 17.40 50.39
C LYS A 59 13.96 18.79 50.54
N LYS A 60 15.29 18.87 50.50
CA LYS A 60 16.04 20.13 50.47
C LYS A 60 15.50 21.01 49.33
N SER A 61 15.06 22.22 49.65
CA SER A 61 14.50 23.15 48.67
C SER A 61 15.57 23.52 47.63
N VAL A 62 15.24 23.35 46.35
CA VAL A 62 16.17 23.68 45.27
C VAL A 62 16.28 25.20 45.15
N PRO A 63 17.50 25.79 45.20
CA PRO A 63 17.69 27.24 45.11
C PRO A 63 17.03 27.87 43.87
N VAL A 64 16.41 29.04 44.03
CA VAL A 64 15.66 29.76 42.97
C VAL A 64 16.49 30.01 41.72
N TRP A 65 17.78 30.30 41.87
CA TRP A 65 18.69 30.54 40.73
C TRP A 65 18.87 29.27 39.86
N LYS A 66 18.93 28.07 40.47
CA LYS A 66 18.99 26.80 39.72
C LYS A 66 17.71 26.57 38.92
N GLN A 67 16.56 26.96 39.46
CA GLN A 67 15.28 26.85 38.74
C GLN A 67 15.25 27.78 37.51
N ARG A 68 15.75 29.01 37.63
CA ARG A 68 15.87 29.95 36.49
C ARG A 68 16.83 29.42 35.42
N ALA A 69 17.99 28.90 35.81
CA ALA A 69 18.95 28.28 34.89
C ALA A 69 18.34 27.09 34.14
N ARG A 70 17.61 26.20 34.86
CA ARG A 70 16.90 25.07 34.24
C ARG A 70 15.91 25.51 33.17
N LYS A 71 15.13 26.56 33.44
CA LYS A 71 14.16 27.12 32.47
C LYS A 71 14.82 27.68 31.21
N MET A 72 16.03 28.23 31.33
CA MET A 72 16.80 28.74 30.18
C MET A 72 17.48 27.64 29.37
N VAL A 73 17.97 26.57 30.02
CA VAL A 73 18.64 25.44 29.36
C VAL A 73 17.63 24.47 28.73
N TRP A 74 16.41 24.37 29.26
CA TRP A 74 15.40 23.43 28.78
C TRP A 74 15.10 23.54 27.27
N PRO A 75 14.87 24.73 26.67
CA PRO A 75 14.66 24.84 25.22
C PRO A 75 15.83 24.32 24.39
N LEU A 76 17.07 24.51 24.87
CA LEU A 76 18.26 24.00 24.22
C LEU A 76 18.34 22.48 24.35
N HIS A 77 18.14 21.94 25.56
CA HIS A 77 18.05 20.50 25.77
C HIS A 77 16.94 19.86 24.93
N ALA A 78 15.74 20.42 24.92
CA ALA A 78 14.63 19.90 24.12
C ALA A 78 14.92 19.90 22.61
N ARG A 79 15.73 20.84 22.12
CA ARG A 79 16.16 20.91 20.73
C ARG A 79 17.32 19.96 20.42
N TYR A 80 18.20 19.71 21.38
CA TYR A 80 19.39 18.85 21.26
C TYR A 80 19.51 17.85 22.43
N PRO A 81 18.53 16.95 22.63
CA PRO A 81 18.38 16.20 23.87
C PRO A 81 19.44 15.11 24.07
N ASN A 82 20.16 14.74 23.01
CA ASN A 82 21.26 13.76 23.06
C ASN A 82 22.63 14.42 23.27
N VAL A 83 22.75 15.73 23.06
CA VAL A 83 24.02 16.48 23.19
C VAL A 83 24.06 17.25 24.51
N ILE A 84 22.96 17.92 24.83
CA ILE A 84 22.86 18.75 26.03
C ILE A 84 22.30 17.88 27.16
N PRO A 85 22.98 17.80 28.32
CA PRO A 85 22.48 17.03 29.47
C PRO A 85 21.13 17.54 29.95
N ASN A 86 20.29 16.62 30.47
CA ASN A 86 19.02 17.01 31.08
C ASN A 86 19.26 17.91 32.32
N PRO A 87 18.73 19.14 32.35
CA PRO A 87 18.98 20.10 33.43
C PRO A 87 18.34 19.70 34.78
N TYR A 88 17.44 18.71 34.77
CA TYR A 88 16.82 18.14 35.97
C TYR A 88 17.58 16.95 36.56
N GLY A 89 18.64 16.48 35.88
CA GLY A 89 19.37 15.26 36.24
C GLY A 89 18.68 14.04 35.65
N GLU A 90 19.43 13.25 34.89
CA GLU A 90 19.00 11.92 34.45
C GLU A 90 20.02 10.92 34.97
N ASP A 91 19.52 9.83 35.52
CA ASP A 91 20.34 8.70 35.91
C ASP A 91 20.79 7.95 34.64
N LYS A 92 21.94 8.37 34.09
CA LYS A 92 22.55 7.74 32.91
C LYS A 92 22.87 6.27 33.17
N SER A 93 23.10 5.86 34.42
CA SER A 93 23.31 4.46 34.81
C SER A 93 22.02 3.66 34.62
N HIS A 94 20.90 4.19 35.14
CA HIS A 94 19.59 3.54 35.00
C HIS A 94 19.22 3.26 33.53
N TYR A 95 19.42 4.24 32.63
CA TYR A 95 19.15 4.03 31.20
C TYR A 95 20.11 3.03 30.55
N ARG A 96 21.38 2.96 30.98
CA ARG A 96 22.33 1.99 30.43
C ARG A 96 21.99 0.55 30.82
N GLU A 97 21.62 0.34 32.07
CA GLU A 97 21.22 -0.97 32.58
C GLU A 97 19.92 -1.43 31.90
N ARG A 98 18.93 -0.54 31.82
CA ARG A 98 17.67 -0.81 31.11
C ARG A 98 17.88 -1.03 29.61
N ASP A 99 18.79 -0.28 28.97
CA ASP A 99 19.13 -0.49 27.57
C ASP A 99 19.77 -1.88 27.37
N ALA A 100 20.65 -2.33 28.28
CA ALA A 100 21.25 -3.66 28.21
C ALA A 100 20.20 -4.77 28.37
N GLU A 101 19.32 -4.65 29.36
CA GLU A 101 18.21 -5.58 29.58
C GLU A 101 17.26 -5.63 28.37
N ASN A 102 16.85 -4.46 27.85
CA ASN A 102 15.98 -4.40 26.68
C ASN A 102 16.66 -4.93 25.42
N ASN A 103 17.96 -4.72 25.24
CA ASN A 103 18.70 -5.29 24.11
C ASN A 103 18.69 -6.81 24.13
N ALA A 104 18.87 -7.42 25.31
CA ALA A 104 18.80 -8.87 25.48
C ALA A 104 17.38 -9.40 25.20
N LYS A 105 16.34 -8.73 25.72
CA LYS A 105 14.93 -9.12 25.50
C LYS A 105 14.44 -8.97 24.06
N THR A 106 15.03 -8.03 23.31
CA THR A 106 14.62 -7.69 21.93
C THR A 106 15.53 -8.31 20.87
N ALA A 107 16.52 -9.09 21.28
CA ALA A 107 17.37 -9.83 20.36
C ALA A 107 16.61 -11.00 19.74
N LEU A 108 17.09 -11.49 18.61
CA LEU A 108 16.63 -12.75 18.04
C LEU A 108 17.08 -13.90 18.94
N ASP A 109 16.21 -14.88 19.17
CA ASP A 109 16.56 -16.07 19.94
C ASP A 109 17.65 -16.87 19.22
N GLU A 110 18.57 -17.51 19.96
CA GLU A 110 19.72 -18.22 19.39
C GLU A 110 19.33 -19.37 18.45
N SER A 111 18.16 -19.98 18.68
CA SER A 111 17.61 -21.07 17.85
C SER A 111 16.85 -20.58 16.62
N VAL A 112 16.66 -19.26 16.46
CA VAL A 112 15.84 -18.70 15.39
C VAL A 112 16.72 -18.18 14.26
N SER A 113 16.44 -18.68 13.05
CA SER A 113 17.00 -18.14 11.80
C SER A 113 15.96 -17.25 11.16
N LEU A 114 16.31 -16.01 10.82
CA LEU A 114 15.45 -15.06 10.12
C LEU A 114 16.16 -14.58 8.85
N ARG A 115 15.58 -14.90 7.69
CA ARG A 115 16.09 -14.45 6.39
C ARG A 115 15.00 -13.77 5.59
N LEU A 116 15.33 -12.60 5.04
CA LEU A 116 14.51 -11.98 4.00
C LEU A 116 14.82 -12.65 2.67
N GLY A 117 13.92 -13.52 2.20
CA GLY A 117 14.11 -14.30 0.98
C GLY A 117 13.95 -13.46 -0.28
N CYS A 118 12.85 -12.70 -0.34
CA CYS A 118 12.45 -12.01 -1.54
C CYS A 118 11.61 -10.78 -1.25
N ILE A 119 11.77 -9.77 -2.10
CA ILE A 119 10.78 -8.70 -2.27
C ILE A 119 10.09 -8.90 -3.62
N MET A 120 8.78 -9.15 -3.62
CA MET A 120 7.98 -9.10 -4.84
C MET A 120 7.45 -7.69 -5.02
N VAL A 121 7.53 -7.18 -6.25
CA VAL A 121 6.88 -5.95 -6.67
C VAL A 121 6.00 -6.29 -7.87
N SER A 122 4.75 -5.85 -7.83
CA SER A 122 3.80 -6.04 -8.93
C SER A 122 3.50 -4.71 -9.61
N GLU A 123 3.30 -4.76 -10.93
CA GLU A 123 2.86 -3.65 -11.77
C GLU A 123 1.67 -4.10 -12.62
N ILE A 124 0.73 -3.18 -12.84
CA ILE A 124 -0.51 -3.46 -13.58
C ILE A 124 -0.50 -2.69 -14.89
N PHE A 125 -0.85 -3.39 -15.97
CA PHE A 125 -0.94 -2.87 -17.32
C PHE A 125 -2.38 -2.96 -17.80
N GLY A 126 -3.05 -1.80 -17.81
CA GLY A 126 -4.37 -1.63 -18.39
C GLY A 126 -4.29 -1.41 -19.91
N PRO A 127 -5.40 -1.02 -20.53
CA PRO A 127 -5.43 -0.67 -21.95
C PRO A 127 -4.50 0.51 -22.32
N SER A 128 -4.25 1.43 -21.38
CA SER A 128 -3.41 2.61 -21.62
C SER A 128 -1.91 2.29 -21.53
N GLU A 129 -1.54 1.31 -20.71
CA GLU A 129 -0.14 0.98 -20.42
C GLU A 129 0.34 -0.29 -21.14
N ILE A 130 -0.52 -1.03 -21.85
CA ILE A 130 -0.13 -2.33 -22.41
C ILE A 130 1.03 -2.25 -23.41
N GLU A 131 1.13 -1.16 -24.18
CA GLU A 131 2.21 -0.98 -25.15
C GLU A 131 3.58 -0.84 -24.45
N THR A 132 3.63 -0.20 -23.27
CA THR A 132 4.88 -0.08 -22.50
C THR A 132 5.35 -1.43 -21.94
N LEU A 133 4.42 -2.36 -21.67
CA LEU A 133 4.77 -3.75 -21.33
C LEU A 133 5.42 -4.45 -22.52
N TYR A 134 4.85 -4.32 -23.73
CA TYR A 134 5.42 -4.94 -24.93
C TYR A 134 6.81 -4.39 -25.25
N GLU A 135 6.95 -3.06 -25.24
CA GLU A 135 8.24 -2.40 -25.42
C GLU A 135 9.25 -2.82 -24.35
N GLY A 136 8.83 -2.94 -23.08
CA GLY A 136 9.68 -3.39 -21.98
C GLY A 136 10.17 -4.83 -22.16
N LEU A 137 9.28 -5.73 -22.58
CA LEU A 137 9.62 -7.14 -22.84
C LEU A 137 10.61 -7.25 -24.00
N GLU A 138 10.37 -6.56 -25.12
CA GLU A 138 11.27 -6.55 -26.27
C GLU A 138 12.64 -5.94 -25.92
N LYS A 139 12.64 -4.79 -25.23
CA LYS A 139 13.86 -4.07 -24.85
C LYS A 139 14.80 -4.88 -23.97
N ILE A 140 14.27 -5.72 -23.08
CA ILE A 140 15.07 -6.56 -22.18
C ILE A 140 15.36 -7.94 -22.80
N GLY A 141 14.68 -8.29 -23.91
CA GLY A 141 14.79 -9.60 -24.55
C GLY A 141 14.05 -10.69 -23.77
N TRP A 142 12.91 -10.33 -23.18
CA TRP A 142 11.95 -11.24 -22.57
C TRP A 142 10.75 -11.50 -23.49
N ASP A 143 10.77 -11.04 -24.73
CA ASP A 143 9.79 -11.38 -25.76
C ASP A 143 9.97 -12.83 -26.25
N GLY A 144 11.21 -13.30 -26.38
CA GLY A 144 11.55 -14.66 -26.81
C GLY A 144 12.50 -15.39 -25.86
N GLU A 145 12.36 -16.72 -25.77
CA GLU A 145 13.30 -17.57 -25.04
C GLU A 145 14.60 -17.74 -25.82
N LYS A 146 15.76 -17.71 -25.14
CA LYS A 146 17.05 -18.01 -25.79
C LYS A 146 17.12 -19.42 -26.37
N VAL A 147 16.43 -20.36 -25.72
CA VAL A 147 16.25 -21.73 -26.18
C VAL A 147 14.74 -21.98 -26.15
N PRO A 148 14.04 -21.82 -27.28
CA PRO A 148 12.58 -21.85 -27.31
C PRO A 148 12.07 -23.25 -26.96
N VAL A 149 11.34 -23.32 -25.86
CA VAL A 149 10.48 -24.46 -25.49
C VAL A 149 9.06 -24.26 -26.07
N ARG A 150 8.69 -23.02 -26.37
CA ARG A 150 7.42 -22.63 -26.97
C ARG A 150 7.64 -22.05 -28.36
N ASP A 151 6.67 -22.29 -29.25
CA ASP A 151 6.68 -21.76 -30.61
C ASP A 151 6.22 -20.29 -30.68
N GLU A 152 5.52 -19.80 -29.66
CA GLU A 152 4.98 -18.42 -29.59
C GLU A 152 5.82 -17.52 -28.69
N SER A 153 5.97 -16.25 -29.09
CA SER A 153 6.61 -15.22 -28.25
C SER A 153 5.71 -14.87 -27.05
N ASN A 154 6.32 -14.35 -25.98
CA ASN A 154 5.58 -13.90 -24.80
C ASN A 154 4.61 -12.76 -25.12
N ILE A 155 4.99 -11.89 -26.06
CA ILE A 155 4.14 -10.79 -26.55
C ILE A 155 2.95 -11.35 -27.35
N ASP A 156 3.17 -12.35 -28.21
CA ASP A 156 2.10 -12.97 -28.98
C ASP A 156 1.12 -13.74 -28.08
N TRP A 157 1.63 -14.44 -27.06
CA TRP A 157 0.79 -15.06 -26.04
C TRP A 157 -0.08 -14.01 -25.34
N LEU A 158 0.49 -12.87 -24.92
CA LEU A 158 -0.25 -11.77 -24.29
C LEU A 158 -1.32 -11.20 -25.21
N LYS A 159 -0.98 -10.88 -26.47
CA LYS A 159 -1.94 -10.37 -27.45
C LYS A 159 -3.09 -11.35 -27.67
N LYS A 160 -2.78 -12.64 -27.78
CA LYS A 160 -3.78 -13.71 -27.92
C LYS A 160 -4.67 -13.83 -26.69
N GLN A 161 -4.11 -13.76 -25.48
CA GLN A 161 -4.90 -13.80 -24.24
C GLN A 161 -5.85 -12.60 -24.13
N ARG A 162 -5.39 -11.39 -24.51
CA ARG A 162 -6.22 -10.17 -24.48
C ARG A 162 -7.33 -10.16 -25.54
N LEU A 163 -7.08 -10.75 -26.71
CA LEU A 163 -8.05 -10.76 -27.82
C LEU A 163 -9.08 -11.88 -27.71
N TYR A 164 -8.64 -13.08 -27.32
CA TYR A 164 -9.45 -14.30 -27.42
C TYR A 164 -9.42 -15.15 -26.15
N GLY A 165 -8.45 -14.92 -25.28
CA GLY A 165 -8.22 -15.73 -24.11
C GLY A 165 -9.08 -15.32 -22.92
N SER A 166 -8.96 -16.15 -21.89
CA SER A 166 -9.45 -15.88 -20.55
C SER A 166 -8.27 -15.51 -19.66
N GLU A 167 -8.43 -15.68 -18.35
CA GLU A 167 -7.30 -15.67 -17.44
C GLU A 167 -6.22 -16.67 -17.85
N GLY A 168 -4.97 -16.31 -17.54
CA GLY A 168 -3.83 -17.17 -17.79
C GLY A 168 -2.59 -16.63 -17.09
N THR A 169 -1.70 -17.55 -16.71
CA THR A 169 -0.44 -17.22 -16.07
C THR A 169 0.70 -17.73 -16.93
N MET A 170 1.71 -16.91 -17.12
CA MET A 170 2.93 -17.21 -17.86
C MET A 170 4.13 -16.97 -16.95
N PRO A 171 4.63 -18.03 -16.28
CA PRO A 171 5.84 -17.93 -15.50
C PRO A 171 7.02 -17.80 -16.47
N LEU A 172 7.77 -16.70 -16.36
CA LEU A 172 9.08 -16.59 -17.02
C LEU A 172 10.16 -17.33 -16.23
N GLY A 173 9.88 -17.62 -14.95
CA GLY A 173 10.73 -18.40 -14.08
C GLY A 173 11.92 -17.59 -13.57
N TRP A 174 13.05 -18.29 -13.41
CA TRP A 174 14.29 -17.72 -12.89
C TRP A 174 15.04 -16.91 -13.95
N ILE A 175 15.35 -15.67 -13.63
CA ILE A 175 16.14 -14.77 -14.46
C ILE A 175 17.43 -14.46 -13.73
N HIS A 176 18.54 -14.71 -14.43
CA HIS A 176 19.89 -14.50 -13.92
C HIS A 176 20.58 -13.36 -14.68
N ARG A 177 21.70 -12.88 -14.12
CA ARG A 177 22.52 -11.89 -14.81
C ARG A 177 23.18 -12.50 -16.05
N PRO A 178 23.41 -11.74 -17.11
CA PRO A 178 24.09 -12.23 -18.31
C PRO A 178 25.44 -12.92 -18.04
N GLU A 179 26.22 -12.41 -17.08
CA GLU A 179 27.52 -12.97 -16.68
C GLU A 179 27.43 -14.29 -15.92
N GLU A 180 26.26 -14.63 -15.37
CA GLU A 180 26.05 -15.84 -14.56
C GLU A 180 25.41 -16.99 -15.34
N VAL A 181 25.04 -16.78 -16.60
CA VAL A 181 24.37 -17.78 -17.45
C VAL A 181 25.13 -19.10 -17.49
N LYS A 182 26.47 -19.08 -17.49
CA LYS A 182 27.30 -20.29 -17.54
C LYS A 182 27.21 -21.15 -16.27
N LYS A 183 26.75 -20.59 -15.14
CA LYS A 183 26.61 -21.31 -13.87
C LYS A 183 25.33 -22.15 -13.81
N TYR A 184 24.34 -21.85 -14.65
CA TYR A 184 23.01 -22.43 -14.60
C TYR A 184 22.66 -23.13 -15.91
N VAL A 185 22.05 -24.30 -15.84
CA VAL A 185 21.60 -25.03 -17.03
C VAL A 185 20.20 -24.56 -17.41
N GLY A 186 19.96 -24.31 -18.71
CA GLY A 186 18.62 -24.00 -19.22
C GLY A 186 18.12 -22.59 -18.89
N VAL A 187 19.01 -21.61 -18.71
CA VAL A 187 18.62 -20.20 -18.51
C VAL A 187 17.88 -19.69 -19.74
N ARG A 188 16.60 -19.37 -19.57
CA ARG A 188 15.72 -18.90 -20.66
C ARG A 188 15.85 -17.40 -20.89
N TYR A 189 15.93 -16.64 -19.80
CA TYR A 189 15.94 -15.19 -19.81
C TYR A 189 17.08 -14.64 -18.95
N THR A 190 17.55 -13.44 -19.30
CA THR A 190 18.57 -12.71 -18.54
C THR A 190 18.19 -11.26 -18.39
N ALA A 191 18.67 -10.61 -17.34
CA ALA A 191 18.54 -9.17 -17.17
C ALA A 191 19.61 -8.63 -16.21
N ASP A 192 19.94 -7.35 -16.35
CA ASP A 192 20.76 -6.65 -15.37
C ASP A 192 19.86 -6.13 -14.23
N PHE A 193 20.21 -6.44 -12.98
CA PHE A 193 19.50 -5.99 -11.78
C PHE A 193 20.47 -5.57 -10.65
N PRO A 194 20.02 -4.92 -9.57
CA PRO A 194 20.89 -4.46 -8.47
C PRO A 194 21.61 -5.61 -7.77
N LYS A 195 22.88 -5.41 -7.38
CA LYS A 195 23.81 -6.45 -6.86
C LYS A 195 23.37 -7.10 -5.56
N GLU A 196 22.46 -6.46 -4.85
CA GLU A 196 21.85 -6.95 -3.63
C GLU A 196 21.02 -8.22 -3.87
N PHE A 197 20.60 -8.44 -5.12
CA PHE A 197 19.80 -9.58 -5.55
C PHE A 197 20.63 -10.60 -6.33
N SER A 198 20.33 -11.87 -6.07
CA SER A 198 20.96 -13.04 -6.71
C SER A 198 20.24 -13.44 -8.00
N SER A 199 18.92 -13.36 -8.03
CA SER A 199 18.10 -13.67 -9.21
C SER A 199 16.77 -12.92 -9.15
N LEU A 200 16.05 -12.91 -10.28
CA LEU A 200 14.65 -12.51 -10.34
C LEU A 200 13.76 -13.73 -10.56
N LEU A 201 12.58 -13.73 -9.94
CA LEU A 201 11.50 -14.67 -10.20
C LEU A 201 10.35 -13.90 -10.84
N VAL A 202 10.07 -14.15 -12.11
CA VAL A 202 9.13 -13.31 -12.87
C VAL A 202 7.90 -14.10 -13.30
N ASN A 203 6.74 -13.50 -13.08
CA ASN A 203 5.45 -14.03 -13.47
C ASN A 203 4.59 -12.97 -14.17
N ILE A 204 3.95 -13.35 -15.27
CA ILE A 204 2.99 -12.51 -15.98
C ILE A 204 1.61 -13.16 -15.89
N ALA A 205 0.67 -12.50 -15.23
CA ALA A 205 -0.70 -12.97 -15.07
C ALA A 205 -1.67 -12.09 -15.88
N GLN A 206 -2.34 -12.67 -16.87
CA GLN A 206 -3.51 -12.08 -17.49
C GLN A 206 -4.71 -12.29 -16.56
N LEU A 207 -5.25 -11.20 -16.00
CA LEU A 207 -6.33 -11.25 -15.00
C LEU A 207 -7.71 -11.05 -15.62
N THR A 208 -7.81 -10.16 -16.59
CA THR A 208 -9.00 -9.95 -17.43
C THR A 208 -8.53 -9.58 -18.83
N PRO A 209 -9.36 -9.62 -19.89
CA PRO A 209 -8.92 -9.20 -21.23
C PRO A 209 -8.27 -7.80 -21.28
N SER A 210 -8.69 -6.88 -20.41
CA SER A 210 -8.11 -5.53 -20.32
C SER A 210 -6.91 -5.40 -19.37
N ILE A 211 -6.66 -6.37 -18.48
CA ILE A 211 -5.71 -6.20 -17.36
C ILE A 211 -4.68 -7.32 -17.31
N THR A 212 -3.42 -6.92 -17.37
CA THR A 212 -2.25 -7.80 -17.20
C THR A 212 -1.47 -7.36 -15.96
N CYS A 213 -1.00 -8.32 -15.16
CA CYS A 213 -0.16 -8.09 -13.99
C CYS A 213 1.22 -8.68 -14.22
N LEU A 214 2.27 -7.88 -14.08
CA LEU A 214 3.66 -8.34 -14.03
C LEU A 214 4.11 -8.35 -12.58
N SER A 215 4.53 -9.50 -12.07
CA SER A 215 5.11 -9.62 -10.73
C SER A 215 6.57 -10.03 -10.84
N VAL A 216 7.45 -9.25 -10.23
CA VAL A 216 8.91 -9.49 -10.22
C VAL A 216 9.37 -9.67 -8.78
N GLY A 217 9.84 -10.87 -8.48
CA GLY A 217 10.41 -11.29 -7.20
C GLY A 217 11.91 -11.09 -7.22
N PHE A 218 12.41 -10.15 -6.43
CA PHE A 218 13.83 -9.89 -6.28
C PHE A 218 14.38 -10.77 -5.15
N ILE A 219 15.04 -11.88 -5.48
CA ILE A 219 15.63 -12.77 -4.48
C ILE A 219 16.91 -12.15 -3.95
N LEU A 220 17.02 -12.05 -2.63
CA LEU A 220 18.21 -11.47 -2.01
C LEU A 220 19.39 -12.42 -2.10
N THR A 221 20.59 -11.84 -2.13
CA THR A 221 21.83 -12.57 -1.84
C THR A 221 21.84 -13.02 -0.37
N ASP A 222 22.63 -14.05 -0.05
CA ASP A 222 22.71 -14.57 1.33
C ASP A 222 23.08 -13.46 2.33
N ASP A 223 24.06 -12.61 1.99
CA ASP A 223 24.47 -11.48 2.83
C ASP A 223 23.33 -10.47 3.04
N ALA A 224 22.63 -10.10 1.96
CA ALA A 224 21.54 -9.14 2.00
C ALA A 224 20.33 -9.68 2.78
N SER A 225 20.09 -11.00 2.71
CA SER A 225 18.99 -11.69 3.39
C SER A 225 19.10 -11.64 4.92
N LEU A 226 20.33 -11.53 5.44
CA LEU A 226 20.63 -11.49 6.88
C LEU A 226 20.57 -10.06 7.46
N GLU A 227 20.38 -9.01 6.65
CA GLU A 227 20.34 -7.63 7.14
C GLU A 227 19.26 -7.41 8.22
N TYR A 228 18.13 -8.13 8.16
CA TYR A 228 17.09 -8.06 9.21
C TYR A 228 17.61 -8.61 10.54
N ALA A 229 18.08 -9.85 10.56
CA ALA A 229 18.62 -10.47 11.77
C ALA A 229 19.76 -9.64 12.37
N ASN A 230 20.67 -9.15 11.52
CA ASN A 230 21.78 -8.30 11.93
C ASN A 230 21.30 -6.99 12.56
N ALA A 231 20.29 -6.32 11.97
CA ALA A 231 19.76 -5.07 12.50
C ALA A 231 18.97 -5.23 13.81
N ILE A 232 18.34 -6.39 14.01
CA ILE A 232 17.64 -6.75 15.26
C ILE A 232 18.65 -7.04 16.36
N ASN A 233 19.74 -7.75 16.04
CA ASN A 233 20.77 -8.12 17.01
C ASN A 233 21.78 -7.00 17.30
N GLU A 234 21.89 -5.99 16.43
CA GLU A 234 22.74 -4.82 16.68
C GLU A 234 22.28 -4.08 17.95
N PRO A 235 23.14 -3.92 18.96
CA PRO A 235 22.80 -3.18 20.17
C PRO A 235 22.31 -1.76 19.85
N ALA A 236 21.23 -1.34 20.49
CA ALA A 236 20.71 0.00 20.40
C ALA A 236 20.77 0.69 21.77
N LYS A 237 20.67 2.02 21.76
CA LYS A 237 20.59 2.84 22.97
C LYS A 237 19.33 3.67 22.92
N THR A 238 18.74 3.96 24.06
CA THR A 238 17.59 4.87 24.13
C THR A 238 17.99 6.23 23.54
N THR A 239 17.26 6.69 22.53
CA THR A 239 17.52 7.96 21.85
C THR A 239 16.38 8.94 22.08
N ARG A 240 16.70 10.22 22.25
CA ARG A 240 15.70 11.29 22.36
C ARG A 240 15.54 11.97 21.01
N VAL A 241 14.32 12.01 20.49
CA VAL A 241 14.00 12.64 19.19
C VAL A 241 13.29 13.98 19.43
N PRO A 242 13.86 15.11 19.03
CA PRO A 242 13.25 16.42 19.24
C PRO A 242 11.99 16.59 18.37
N LYS A 243 10.91 17.14 18.94
CA LYS A 243 9.70 17.47 18.19
C LYS A 243 9.86 18.85 17.57
N ARG A 244 9.97 18.93 16.22
CA ARG A 244 10.27 20.20 15.50
C ARG A 244 9.39 21.40 15.88
N ARG A 245 8.12 21.18 16.25
CA ARG A 245 7.14 22.24 16.56
C ARG A 245 6.93 22.49 18.05
N SER A 246 7.57 21.74 18.94
CA SER A 246 7.39 21.91 20.39
C SER A 246 8.73 21.90 21.13
N ARG A 247 8.79 22.54 22.31
CA ARG A 247 9.96 22.48 23.22
C ARG A 247 9.98 21.16 24.00
N ALA A 248 9.77 20.07 23.29
CA ALA A 248 9.68 18.72 23.83
C ALA A 248 10.41 17.73 22.91
N TYR A 249 10.75 16.57 23.46
CA TYR A 249 11.29 15.44 22.72
C TYR A 249 10.47 14.18 23.04
N SER A 250 10.49 13.20 22.14
CA SER A 250 10.04 11.84 22.41
C SER A 250 11.23 10.98 22.80
N ILE A 251 11.04 10.10 23.78
CA ILE A 251 12.03 9.07 24.13
C ILE A 251 11.71 7.86 23.25
N MET A 252 12.69 7.42 22.47
CA MET A 252 12.63 6.17 21.73
C MET A 252 13.48 5.14 22.46
N GLY A 253 12.84 4.13 23.04
CA GLY A 253 13.51 3.00 23.64
C GLY A 253 14.29 2.16 22.62
N VAL A 254 15.05 1.19 23.11
CA VAL A 254 15.85 0.26 22.32
C VAL A 254 15.02 -0.42 21.23
N GLU A 255 13.83 -0.90 21.59
CA GLU A 255 12.87 -1.57 20.72
C GLU A 255 12.43 -0.67 19.55
N HIS A 256 12.15 0.61 19.83
CA HIS A 256 11.76 1.58 18.81
C HIS A 256 12.91 1.88 17.84
N VAL A 257 14.15 1.92 18.34
CA VAL A 257 15.34 2.15 17.51
C VAL A 257 15.61 0.93 16.62
N LYS A 258 15.46 -0.29 17.12
CA LYS A 258 15.60 -1.52 16.33
C LYS A 258 14.48 -1.65 15.28
N GLU A 259 13.22 -1.43 15.67
CA GLU A 259 12.07 -1.38 14.75
C GLU A 259 12.31 -0.38 13.61
N GLU A 260 12.85 0.80 13.94
CA GLU A 260 13.20 1.85 12.99
C GLU A 260 14.31 1.43 12.02
N ARG A 261 15.36 0.74 12.48
CA ARG A 261 16.43 0.21 11.63
C ARG A 261 15.86 -0.80 10.64
N VAL A 262 15.12 -1.80 11.11
CA VAL A 262 14.47 -2.81 10.26
C VAL A 262 13.51 -2.14 9.27
N ARG A 263 12.74 -1.14 9.70
CA ARG A 263 11.85 -0.35 8.83
C ARG A 263 12.61 0.33 7.68
N ARG A 264 13.81 0.86 7.92
CA ARG A 264 14.62 1.47 6.86
C ARG A 264 15.13 0.44 5.87
N ILE A 265 15.54 -0.73 6.33
CA ILE A 265 16.00 -1.83 5.47
C ILE A 265 14.84 -2.33 4.60
N ARG A 266 13.65 -2.52 5.19
CA ARG A 266 12.39 -2.78 4.46
C ARG A 266 12.12 -1.77 3.35
N GLY A 267 12.26 -0.48 3.69
CA GLY A 267 12.10 0.61 2.72
C GLY A 267 13.17 0.59 1.61
N LYS A 268 14.43 0.33 1.97
CA LYS A 268 15.57 0.23 1.04
C LYS A 268 15.29 -0.80 -0.05
N TYR A 269 15.03 -2.07 0.32
CA TYR A 269 14.88 -3.13 -0.68
C TYR A 269 13.62 -2.98 -1.54
N ARG A 270 12.49 -2.58 -0.94
CA ARG A 270 11.27 -2.27 -1.72
C ARG A 270 11.51 -1.15 -2.73
N ASN A 271 12.13 -0.05 -2.31
CA ASN A 271 12.39 1.07 -3.21
C ASN A 271 13.37 0.70 -4.33
N VAL A 272 14.35 -0.16 -4.06
CA VAL A 272 15.28 -0.66 -5.09
C VAL A 272 14.52 -1.50 -6.12
N GLY A 273 13.68 -2.44 -5.68
CA GLY A 273 12.84 -3.26 -6.57
C GLY A 273 11.85 -2.43 -7.39
N ILE A 274 11.13 -1.50 -6.74
CA ILE A 274 10.20 -0.57 -7.39
C ILE A 274 10.94 0.28 -8.43
N SER A 275 12.09 0.87 -8.08
CA SER A 275 12.85 1.71 -9.01
C SER A 275 13.32 0.91 -10.23
N TRP A 276 13.71 -0.36 -10.04
CA TRP A 276 14.08 -1.23 -11.15
C TRP A 276 12.86 -1.57 -12.03
N LEU A 277 11.73 -1.92 -11.43
CA LEU A 277 10.50 -2.28 -12.16
C LEU A 277 9.99 -1.08 -12.96
N SER A 278 9.84 0.09 -12.33
CA SER A 278 9.34 1.31 -12.97
C SER A 278 10.23 1.82 -14.11
N LYS A 279 11.54 1.58 -14.02
CA LYS A 279 12.47 1.97 -15.10
C LYS A 279 12.31 1.07 -16.34
N ASN A 280 12.01 -0.20 -16.13
CA ASN A 280 12.03 -1.23 -17.17
C ASN A 280 10.64 -1.52 -17.75
N PHE A 281 9.61 -1.42 -16.92
CA PHE A 281 8.22 -1.73 -17.22
C PHE A 281 7.32 -0.67 -16.57
N PRO A 282 7.30 0.58 -17.09
CA PRO A 282 6.45 1.62 -16.54
C PRO A 282 4.98 1.29 -16.82
N GLY A 283 4.25 0.85 -15.80
CA GLY A 283 2.80 0.62 -15.85
C GLY A 283 2.03 1.62 -15.00
N PHE A 284 0.83 1.23 -14.58
CA PHE A 284 -0.08 2.13 -13.88
C PHE A 284 0.51 2.72 -12.60
N PHE A 285 1.10 1.90 -11.72
CA PHE A 285 1.62 2.38 -10.44
C PHE A 285 2.83 3.29 -10.65
N SER A 286 3.69 2.97 -11.62
CA SER A 286 4.85 3.78 -11.97
C SER A 286 4.49 5.17 -12.47
N GLU A 287 3.39 5.31 -13.20
CA GLU A 287 2.97 6.60 -13.76
C GLU A 287 2.08 7.42 -12.81
N HIS A 288 1.23 6.75 -12.04
CA HIS A 288 0.13 7.41 -11.33
C HIS A 288 0.25 7.41 -9.81
N CYS A 289 1.19 6.66 -9.25
CA CYS A 289 1.28 6.44 -7.81
C CYS A 289 2.65 6.83 -7.24
N GLU A 290 2.66 7.15 -5.95
CA GLU A 290 3.91 7.23 -5.20
C GLU A 290 4.48 5.83 -4.96
N ASN A 291 5.80 5.71 -4.80
CA ASN A 291 6.47 4.43 -4.51
C ASN A 291 5.88 3.70 -3.29
N SER A 292 5.30 4.44 -2.33
CA SER A 292 4.65 3.89 -1.13
C SER A 292 3.36 3.12 -1.42
N HIS A 293 2.75 3.28 -2.60
CA HIS A 293 1.47 2.68 -2.98
C HIS A 293 1.61 1.45 -3.89
N PHE A 294 2.84 1.09 -4.29
CA PHE A 294 3.08 -0.10 -5.08
C PHE A 294 2.66 -1.37 -4.31
N PRO A 295 1.97 -2.31 -4.98
CA PRO A 295 1.70 -3.61 -4.39
C PRO A 295 3.02 -4.36 -4.22
N THR A 296 3.36 -4.65 -2.96
CA THR A 296 4.64 -5.29 -2.62
C THR A 296 4.44 -6.44 -1.65
N VAL A 297 5.26 -7.47 -1.78
CA VAL A 297 5.27 -8.64 -0.89
C VAL A 297 6.66 -8.85 -0.32
N GLU A 298 6.76 -9.00 0.99
CA GLU A 298 7.98 -9.41 1.68
C GLU A 298 7.88 -10.90 2.06
N PHE A 299 8.82 -11.72 1.59
CA PHE A 299 8.90 -13.14 1.94
C PHE A 299 9.97 -13.37 3.00
N LEU A 300 9.55 -13.83 4.18
CA LEU A 300 10.41 -14.19 5.29
C LEU A 300 10.54 -15.71 5.38
N SER A 301 11.77 -16.21 5.36
CA SER A 301 12.08 -17.60 5.70
C SER A 301 12.57 -17.66 7.14
N LEU A 302 11.94 -18.52 7.93
CA LEU A 302 12.17 -18.69 9.35
C LEU A 302 12.54 -20.14 9.64
N ASP A 303 13.46 -20.32 10.58
CA ASP A 303 13.67 -21.61 11.24
C ASP A 303 13.48 -21.41 12.75
N GLY A 304 12.86 -22.37 13.44
CA GLY A 304 12.72 -22.34 14.91
C GLY A 304 11.70 -21.34 15.47
N PHE A 305 10.93 -20.65 14.61
CA PHE A 305 9.89 -19.70 15.03
C PHE A 305 8.60 -19.87 14.21
N THR A 306 7.45 -19.92 14.90
CA THR A 306 6.13 -19.97 14.26
C THR A 306 5.59 -18.55 14.05
N PRO A 307 5.45 -18.06 12.80
CA PRO A 307 4.91 -16.74 12.55
C PRO A 307 3.40 -16.69 12.79
N PHE A 308 2.87 -15.51 13.10
CA PHE A 308 1.43 -15.26 13.26
C PHE A 308 0.78 -16.30 14.20
N ASP A 309 1.42 -16.49 15.36
CA ASP A 309 1.08 -17.54 16.31
C ASP A 309 -0.07 -17.07 17.21
N LYS A 310 -1.20 -17.80 17.16
CA LYS A 310 -2.41 -17.52 17.95
C LYS A 310 -2.24 -17.90 19.41
N ASP A 311 -1.48 -18.96 19.66
CA ASP A 311 -1.19 -19.47 20.99
C ASP A 311 0.01 -18.76 21.61
N ALA A 312 0.56 -17.77 20.91
CA ALA A 312 1.53 -16.85 21.44
C ALA A 312 1.00 -16.31 22.78
N PRO A 313 1.82 -16.37 23.85
CA PRO A 313 1.43 -15.81 25.13
C PRO A 313 0.92 -14.37 24.93
N ARG A 314 -0.23 -14.01 25.53
CA ARG A 314 -0.79 -12.64 25.39
C ARG A 314 0.18 -11.56 25.87
N ASP A 315 1.13 -11.95 26.71
CA ASP A 315 2.26 -11.19 27.22
C ASP A 315 3.51 -11.27 26.33
N ARG A 316 3.43 -11.82 25.09
CA ARG A 316 4.45 -11.64 24.04
C ARG A 316 4.63 -10.14 23.87
N SER A 317 5.59 -9.63 24.61
CA SER A 317 5.59 -8.23 25.02
C SER A 317 5.68 -7.34 23.79
N TRP A 318 5.22 -6.10 23.92
CA TRP A 318 5.41 -5.05 22.91
C TRP A 318 6.86 -4.94 22.39
N ASN A 319 7.83 -5.50 23.12
CA ASN A 319 9.26 -5.50 22.85
C ASN A 319 9.75 -6.75 22.09
N HIS A 320 8.89 -7.69 21.70
CA HIS A 320 9.31 -8.89 20.99
C HIS A 320 9.76 -8.57 19.55
N TRP A 321 10.84 -9.21 19.09
CA TRP A 321 11.49 -8.89 17.82
C TRP A 321 10.60 -9.16 16.59
N SER A 322 9.68 -10.13 16.69
CA SER A 322 8.76 -10.49 15.59
C SER A 322 7.90 -9.31 15.13
N ARG A 323 7.66 -8.34 16.01
CA ARG A 323 6.94 -7.10 15.67
C ARG A 323 7.73 -6.21 14.72
N PHE A 324 9.06 -6.22 14.80
CA PHE A 324 9.90 -5.40 13.92
C PHE A 324 9.75 -5.81 12.44
N VAL A 325 9.37 -7.07 12.21
CA VAL A 325 9.11 -7.65 10.89
C VAL A 325 7.64 -7.94 10.60
N ASN A 326 6.69 -7.46 11.43
CA ASN A 326 5.24 -7.61 11.26
C ASN A 326 4.75 -9.09 11.20
N ILE A 327 5.27 -9.97 12.07
CA ILE A 327 4.81 -11.38 12.18
C ILE A 327 4.39 -11.78 13.60
N ASP A 328 4.17 -10.79 14.46
CA ASP A 328 3.91 -10.93 15.90
C ASP A 328 2.50 -11.36 16.27
N HIS A 329 1.50 -10.98 15.47
CA HIS A 329 0.09 -11.21 15.77
C HIS A 329 -0.59 -12.06 14.70
N ASP A 330 -1.44 -13.00 15.10
CA ASP A 330 -2.26 -13.82 14.20
C ASP A 330 -3.45 -13.06 13.58
N PHE A 331 -3.83 -11.92 14.16
CA PHE A 331 -4.98 -11.14 13.72
C PHE A 331 -4.82 -10.67 12.26
N GLY A 332 -5.75 -11.06 11.39
CA GLY A 332 -5.65 -10.74 9.97
C GLY A 332 -4.72 -11.65 9.17
N SER A 333 -4.16 -12.69 9.78
CA SER A 333 -3.30 -13.65 9.08
C SER A 333 -4.10 -14.77 8.41
N TRP A 334 -3.58 -15.20 7.27
CA TRP A 334 -4.08 -16.28 6.45
C TRP A 334 -3.08 -17.44 6.54
N THR A 335 -3.59 -18.64 6.81
CA THR A 335 -2.77 -19.85 6.97
C THR A 335 -3.06 -20.81 5.84
N SER A 336 -2.03 -21.40 5.24
CA SER A 336 -2.25 -22.40 4.20
C SER A 336 -2.86 -23.67 4.79
N SER A 337 -3.90 -24.18 4.14
CA SER A 337 -4.56 -25.43 4.54
C SER A 337 -3.69 -26.66 4.31
N SER A 338 -2.81 -26.62 3.30
CA SER A 338 -1.88 -27.70 2.98
C SER A 338 -0.57 -27.60 3.78
N ILE A 339 -0.08 -26.39 4.02
CA ILE A 339 1.21 -26.14 4.68
C ILE A 339 1.01 -25.12 5.83
N PRO A 340 0.62 -25.56 7.05
CA PRO A 340 0.31 -24.64 8.15
C PRO A 340 1.48 -23.72 8.58
N SER A 341 2.71 -24.06 8.19
CA SER A 341 3.91 -23.25 8.40
C SER A 341 4.06 -22.08 7.43
N LEU A 342 3.27 -22.05 6.34
CA LEU A 342 3.17 -20.95 5.39
C LEU A 342 1.98 -20.07 5.72
N LYS A 343 2.27 -18.82 6.06
CA LYS A 343 1.25 -17.85 6.45
C LYS A 343 1.54 -16.49 5.83
N PHE A 344 0.52 -15.66 5.70
CA PHE A 344 0.69 -14.27 5.29
C PHE A 344 -0.31 -13.34 5.96
N SER A 345 -0.04 -12.05 5.93
CA SER A 345 -1.00 -11.02 6.32
C SER A 345 -0.91 -9.82 5.37
N PHE A 346 -2.06 -9.17 5.16
CA PHE A 346 -2.09 -7.86 4.54
C PHE A 346 -1.77 -6.82 5.61
N ASP A 347 -0.84 -5.91 5.34
CA ASP A 347 -0.42 -4.87 6.29
C ASP A 347 -1.56 -3.87 6.50
N ALA A 348 -2.42 -4.13 7.49
CA ALA A 348 -3.60 -3.32 7.80
C ALA A 348 -3.52 -2.63 9.17
N GLY A 349 -2.50 -2.93 9.98
CA GLY A 349 -2.62 -2.77 11.42
C GLY A 349 -1.64 -1.86 12.15
N HIS A 350 -0.44 -1.58 11.63
CA HIS A 350 0.62 -0.97 12.45
C HIS A 350 1.21 0.32 11.87
N ARG A 351 1.96 1.05 12.71
CA ARG A 351 2.45 2.44 12.57
C ARG A 351 3.06 2.85 11.21
N LYS A 352 3.30 1.92 10.30
CA LYS A 352 3.75 2.17 8.92
C LYS A 352 2.53 2.24 8.01
N ASN A 353 2.23 3.43 7.50
CA ASN A 353 1.27 3.61 6.42
C ASN A 353 1.92 3.17 5.10
N THR A 354 2.18 1.87 4.93
CA THR A 354 2.58 1.28 3.65
C THR A 354 1.36 0.58 3.06
N PRO A 355 0.48 1.32 2.37
CA PRO A 355 -0.67 0.71 1.72
C PRO A 355 -0.20 -0.35 0.72
N ASN A 356 -1.05 -1.34 0.47
CA ASN A 356 -0.81 -2.36 -0.56
C ASN A 356 0.43 -3.24 -0.28
N HIS A 357 0.77 -3.46 1.00
CA HIS A 357 1.88 -4.32 1.38
C HIS A 357 1.40 -5.64 2.00
N MET A 358 2.04 -6.75 1.61
CA MET A 358 1.81 -8.08 2.16
C MET A 358 3.09 -8.62 2.80
N THR A 359 2.99 -9.23 3.98
CA THR A 359 4.11 -9.95 4.61
C THR A 359 3.78 -11.44 4.63
N VAL A 360 4.65 -12.23 4.01
CA VAL A 360 4.59 -13.70 3.95
C VAL A 360 5.67 -14.25 4.84
N ALA A 361 5.35 -15.26 5.63
CA ALA A 361 6.31 -15.94 6.49
C ALA A 361 6.16 -17.46 6.32
N LEU A 362 7.29 -18.13 6.08
CA LEU A 362 7.39 -19.57 5.96
C LEU A 362 8.36 -20.10 7.01
N ARG A 363 7.86 -20.97 7.89
CA ARG A 363 8.71 -21.76 8.77
C ARG A 363 9.18 -23.02 8.01
N TRP A 364 10.46 -23.06 7.67
CA TRP A 364 11.03 -24.08 6.76
C TRP A 364 11.43 -25.38 7.48
N ASP A 365 11.90 -25.28 8.73
CA ASP A 365 12.39 -26.41 9.54
C ASP A 365 11.33 -27.49 9.85
N VAL A 366 10.06 -27.22 9.60
CA VAL A 366 8.94 -28.13 9.89
C VAL A 366 8.35 -28.80 8.63
N LEU A 367 8.90 -28.52 7.45
CA LEU A 367 8.45 -29.14 6.21
C LEU A 367 8.97 -30.59 6.11
N ASN A 368 8.12 -31.50 5.65
CA ASN A 368 8.48 -32.90 5.49
C ASN A 368 9.14 -33.15 4.13
N GLU A 369 9.83 -34.29 3.98
CA GLU A 369 10.42 -34.68 2.69
C GLU A 369 9.38 -34.74 1.56
N GLU A 370 8.13 -35.08 1.88
CA GLU A 370 7.04 -35.13 0.90
C GLU A 370 6.70 -33.75 0.32
N ASP A 371 6.71 -32.72 1.15
CA ASP A 371 6.46 -31.34 0.73
C ASP A 371 7.58 -30.84 -0.20
N LEU A 372 8.78 -31.39 -0.04
CA LEU A 372 9.99 -30.98 -0.74
C LEU A 372 10.33 -31.85 -1.96
N LYS A 373 9.58 -32.93 -2.24
CA LYS A 373 9.87 -33.89 -3.35
C LYS A 373 10.13 -33.22 -4.70
N THR A 374 9.42 -32.13 -5.00
CA THR A 374 9.52 -31.40 -6.27
C THR A 374 10.48 -30.19 -6.24
N TYR A 375 11.05 -29.88 -5.08
CA TYR A 375 11.84 -28.68 -4.86
C TYR A 375 13.30 -29.06 -4.56
N GLY A 376 14.22 -28.63 -5.43
CA GLY A 376 15.63 -28.96 -5.29
C GLY A 376 16.35 -28.11 -4.24
N GLY A 377 16.96 -28.79 -3.25
CA GLY A 377 17.96 -28.21 -2.33
C GLY A 377 17.41 -27.23 -1.28
N ASP A 378 18.25 -26.94 -0.28
CA ASP A 378 17.95 -25.98 0.80
C ASP A 378 18.52 -24.58 0.49
N SER A 379 18.17 -24.04 -0.68
CA SER A 379 18.59 -22.69 -1.07
C SER A 379 17.49 -21.67 -0.76
N LEU A 380 17.86 -20.42 -0.44
CA LEU A 380 16.89 -19.34 -0.20
C LEU A 380 15.95 -19.12 -1.41
N GLY A 381 16.47 -19.31 -2.63
CA GLY A 381 15.70 -19.27 -3.86
C GLY A 381 14.63 -20.38 -3.89
N THR A 382 14.98 -21.59 -3.50
CA THR A 382 14.05 -22.73 -3.39
C THR A 382 12.95 -22.44 -2.37
N ARG A 383 13.32 -21.96 -1.17
CA ARG A 383 12.36 -21.61 -0.11
C ARG A 383 11.36 -20.54 -0.57
N THR A 384 11.86 -19.53 -1.29
CA THR A 384 11.01 -18.47 -1.83
C THR A 384 10.09 -19.00 -2.92
N TYR A 385 10.62 -19.77 -3.87
CA TYR A 385 9.84 -20.32 -4.97
C TYR A 385 8.72 -21.23 -4.47
N PHE A 386 9.00 -22.05 -3.46
CA PHE A 386 7.99 -22.88 -2.78
C PHE A 386 6.81 -22.05 -2.23
N ALA A 387 7.11 -20.93 -1.57
CA ALA A 387 6.08 -20.03 -1.06
C ALA A 387 5.34 -19.31 -2.20
N ASN A 388 6.06 -18.83 -3.21
CA ASN A 388 5.50 -18.08 -4.32
C ASN A 388 4.55 -18.92 -5.19
N ASP A 389 4.89 -20.17 -5.46
CA ASP A 389 4.06 -21.11 -6.25
C ASP A 389 2.64 -21.30 -5.67
N ARG A 390 2.48 -21.09 -4.36
CA ARG A 390 1.18 -21.17 -3.66
C ARG A 390 0.47 -19.82 -3.54
N LEU A 391 1.17 -18.73 -3.77
CA LEU A 391 0.69 -17.37 -3.51
C LEU A 391 0.58 -16.53 -4.78
N ASP A 392 1.10 -16.97 -5.92
CA ASP A 392 1.23 -16.15 -7.13
C ASP A 392 -0.12 -15.57 -7.61
N GLY A 393 -1.18 -16.36 -7.64
CA GLY A 393 -2.50 -15.89 -8.03
C GLY A 393 -3.21 -15.07 -6.95
N ILE A 394 -2.86 -15.24 -5.66
CA ILE A 394 -3.26 -14.35 -4.57
C ILE A 394 -2.57 -12.99 -4.72
N ILE A 395 -1.26 -12.98 -4.99
CA ILE A 395 -0.44 -11.78 -5.19
C ILE A 395 -0.98 -10.98 -6.37
N ALA A 396 -1.25 -11.63 -7.50
CA ALA A 396 -1.76 -10.96 -8.68
C ALA A 396 -3.15 -10.33 -8.46
N ARG A 397 -4.06 -11.02 -7.74
CA ARG A 397 -5.38 -10.49 -7.37
C ARG A 397 -5.31 -9.39 -6.31
N TYR A 398 -4.34 -9.48 -5.40
CA TYR A 398 -4.08 -8.41 -4.44
C TYR A 398 -3.54 -7.14 -5.12
N ALA A 399 -2.65 -7.30 -6.12
CA ALA A 399 -2.21 -6.20 -6.96
C ALA A 399 -3.38 -5.57 -7.74
N LEU A 400 -4.29 -6.39 -8.28
CA LEU A 400 -5.53 -5.91 -8.91
C LEU A 400 -6.43 -5.13 -7.94
N ALA A 401 -6.61 -5.62 -6.71
CA ALA A 401 -7.39 -4.91 -5.70
C ALA A 401 -6.74 -3.56 -5.34
N SER A 402 -5.41 -3.53 -5.27
CA SER A 402 -4.63 -2.30 -5.07
C SER A 402 -4.83 -1.32 -6.22
N TYR A 403 -4.83 -1.82 -7.46
CA TYR A 403 -5.08 -1.02 -8.66
C TYR A 403 -6.47 -0.37 -8.64
N LEU A 404 -7.52 -1.15 -8.36
CA LEU A 404 -8.89 -0.61 -8.25
C LEU A 404 -9.03 0.45 -7.15
N ARG A 405 -8.35 0.26 -6.01
CA ARG A 405 -8.32 1.25 -4.93
C ARG A 405 -7.69 2.57 -5.37
N GLU A 406 -6.58 2.52 -6.08
CA GLU A 406 -5.89 3.72 -6.57
C GLU A 406 -6.69 4.41 -7.68
N LEU A 407 -7.36 3.65 -8.57
CA LEU A 407 -8.33 4.22 -9.52
C LEU A 407 -9.47 4.95 -8.79
N LEU A 408 -10.07 4.32 -7.78
CA LEU A 408 -11.11 4.93 -6.94
C LEU A 408 -10.61 6.21 -6.25
N ARG A 409 -9.38 6.20 -5.72
CA ARG A 409 -8.76 7.37 -5.12
C ARG A 409 -8.62 8.50 -6.15
N SER A 410 -8.08 8.19 -7.33
CA SER A 410 -7.89 9.15 -8.42
C SER A 410 -9.20 9.79 -8.90
N LEU A 411 -10.27 9.00 -9.06
CA LEU A 411 -11.61 9.53 -9.39
C LEU A 411 -12.12 10.49 -8.32
N LYS A 412 -12.00 10.10 -7.04
CA LYS A 412 -12.45 10.92 -5.90
C LYS A 412 -11.66 12.22 -5.80
N GLU A 413 -10.34 12.17 -5.95
CA GLU A 413 -9.48 13.34 -5.96
C GLU A 413 -9.80 14.27 -7.14
N THR A 414 -10.04 13.72 -8.32
CA THR A 414 -10.42 14.51 -9.49
C THR A 414 -11.74 15.24 -9.26
N ARG A 415 -12.78 14.54 -8.78
CA ARG A 415 -14.06 15.15 -8.42
C ARG A 415 -13.89 16.25 -7.37
N GLN A 416 -13.10 16.00 -6.33
CA GLN A 416 -12.82 17.00 -5.28
C GLN A 416 -12.11 18.23 -5.85
N SER A 417 -11.08 18.04 -6.68
CA SER A 417 -10.32 19.14 -7.30
C SER A 417 -11.20 20.03 -8.17
N LEU A 418 -12.12 19.44 -8.94
CA LEU A 418 -13.07 20.14 -9.80
C LEU A 418 -14.14 20.87 -8.98
N SER A 419 -14.62 20.26 -7.89
CA SER A 419 -15.59 20.89 -7.00
C SER A 419 -15.03 22.13 -6.27
N ALA A 420 -13.73 22.11 -5.91
CA ALA A 420 -13.07 23.25 -5.29
C ALA A 420 -12.86 24.40 -6.28
N ARG A 421 -12.55 24.08 -7.54
CA ARG A 421 -12.24 25.07 -8.59
C ARG A 421 -13.45 25.62 -9.33
N SER A 422 -14.59 24.94 -9.37
CA SER A 422 -15.83 25.48 -9.97
C SER A 422 -16.31 26.78 -9.30
N LYS A 423 -15.81 27.08 -8.09
CA LYS A 423 -16.01 28.36 -7.39
C LYS A 423 -15.12 29.50 -7.92
N ALA A 424 -14.03 29.19 -8.63
CA ALA A 424 -13.10 30.16 -9.22
C ALA A 424 -13.40 30.40 -10.72
N ARG A 425 -13.30 31.64 -11.18
CA ARG A 425 -13.75 32.16 -12.49
C ARG A 425 -12.94 31.68 -13.74
N CYS A 426 -12.45 30.45 -13.83
CA CYS A 426 -11.66 30.00 -15.00
C CYS A 426 -12.37 28.89 -15.80
N SER A 427 -12.92 29.21 -16.98
CA SER A 427 -13.62 28.25 -17.85
C SER A 427 -12.67 27.40 -18.72
N THR A 428 -11.59 27.98 -19.26
CA THR A 428 -10.69 27.28 -20.20
C THR A 428 -9.90 26.16 -19.54
N SER A 429 -9.27 26.41 -18.38
CA SER A 429 -8.54 25.38 -17.65
C SER A 429 -9.46 24.24 -17.15
N ALA A 430 -10.73 24.54 -16.88
CA ALA A 430 -11.69 23.53 -16.45
C ALA A 430 -12.01 22.54 -17.58
N ILE A 431 -12.15 23.02 -18.81
CA ILE A 431 -12.38 22.18 -19.99
C ILE A 431 -11.18 21.26 -20.26
N GLU A 432 -9.95 21.77 -20.13
CA GLU A 432 -8.74 20.95 -20.27
C GLU A 432 -8.69 19.83 -19.23
N HIS A 433 -9.02 20.13 -17.97
CA HIS A 433 -9.08 19.11 -16.91
C HIS A 433 -10.19 18.08 -17.14
N ILE A 434 -11.36 18.51 -17.64
CA ILE A 434 -12.44 17.59 -18.02
C ILE A 434 -11.98 16.67 -19.16
N SER A 435 -11.32 17.22 -20.19
CA SER A 435 -10.78 16.43 -21.29
C SER A 435 -9.70 15.45 -20.82
N ALA A 436 -8.78 15.90 -19.96
CA ALA A 436 -7.76 15.05 -19.35
C ALA A 436 -8.37 13.91 -18.53
N PHE A 437 -9.41 14.20 -17.74
CA PHE A 437 -10.16 13.18 -17.01
C PHE A 437 -10.75 12.14 -17.97
N PHE A 438 -11.44 12.55 -19.03
CA PHE A 438 -12.01 11.58 -19.96
C PHE A 438 -10.92 10.76 -20.67
N ARG A 439 -9.77 11.35 -21.00
CA ARG A 439 -8.64 10.61 -21.57
C ARG A 439 -8.10 9.56 -20.60
N GLN A 440 -7.95 9.91 -19.33
CA GLN A 440 -7.41 9.03 -18.31
C GLN A 440 -8.42 7.96 -17.84
N SER A 441 -9.71 8.29 -17.86
CA SER A 441 -10.80 7.41 -17.43
C SER A 441 -11.37 6.56 -18.58
N ILE A 442 -10.83 6.66 -19.80
CA ILE A 442 -11.17 5.75 -20.89
C ILE A 442 -10.81 4.32 -20.46
N GLY A 443 -11.78 3.40 -20.57
CA GLY A 443 -11.59 1.99 -20.22
C GLY A 443 -11.90 1.65 -18.76
N VAL A 444 -11.96 2.61 -17.83
CA VAL A 444 -12.28 2.34 -16.40
C VAL A 444 -13.59 1.58 -16.22
N PRO A 445 -14.71 1.93 -16.91
CA PRO A 445 -15.94 1.14 -16.81
C PRO A 445 -15.83 -0.27 -17.40
N SER A 446 -15.00 -0.46 -18.43
CA SER A 446 -14.76 -1.80 -19.01
C SER A 446 -14.02 -2.67 -18.01
N ILE A 447 -12.91 -2.16 -17.48
CA ILE A 447 -12.11 -2.76 -16.41
C ILE A 447 -13.01 -3.14 -15.23
N ALA A 448 -13.82 -2.20 -14.73
CA ALA A 448 -14.65 -2.46 -13.57
C ALA A 448 -15.69 -3.56 -13.84
N ARG A 449 -16.32 -3.60 -15.03
CA ARG A 449 -17.25 -4.67 -15.40
C ARG A 449 -16.55 -6.01 -15.54
N GLU A 450 -15.37 -6.05 -16.17
CA GLU A 450 -14.57 -7.26 -16.30
C GLU A 450 -14.15 -7.81 -14.94
N VAL A 451 -13.67 -6.95 -14.03
CA VAL A 451 -13.28 -7.39 -12.68
C VAL A 451 -14.48 -7.81 -11.85
N ARG A 452 -15.65 -7.20 -12.06
CA ARG A 452 -16.89 -7.68 -11.45
C ARG A 452 -17.26 -9.07 -11.96
N ALA A 453 -17.25 -9.29 -13.26
CA ALA A 453 -17.50 -10.61 -13.85
C ALA A 453 -16.48 -11.65 -13.36
N LEU A 454 -15.21 -11.25 -13.22
CA LEU A 454 -14.17 -12.06 -12.59
C LEU A 454 -14.55 -12.43 -11.16
N SER A 455 -14.98 -11.48 -10.33
CA SER A 455 -15.36 -11.73 -8.93
C SER A 455 -16.54 -12.70 -8.76
N GLU A 456 -17.36 -12.85 -9.80
CA GLU A 456 -18.49 -13.78 -9.88
C GLU A 456 -18.06 -15.17 -10.42
N ASN A 457 -16.82 -15.33 -10.90
CA ASN A 457 -16.30 -16.59 -11.44
C ASN A 457 -15.62 -17.44 -10.35
N ASP A 458 -16.36 -18.39 -9.78
CA ASP A 458 -15.85 -19.29 -8.73
C ASP A 458 -14.63 -20.11 -9.16
N ALA A 459 -14.63 -20.62 -10.39
CA ALA A 459 -13.56 -21.49 -10.87
C ALA A 459 -12.21 -20.76 -10.91
N SER A 460 -12.23 -19.50 -11.35
CA SER A 460 -11.06 -18.63 -11.40
C SER A 460 -10.32 -18.56 -10.05
N PHE A 461 -11.06 -18.28 -8.97
CA PHE A 461 -10.47 -18.15 -7.64
C PHE A 461 -10.07 -19.49 -7.05
N ARG A 462 -10.86 -20.54 -7.29
CA ARG A 462 -10.54 -21.88 -6.82
C ARG A 462 -9.19 -22.39 -7.33
N TRP A 463 -8.84 -22.09 -8.58
CA TRP A 463 -7.59 -22.55 -9.19
C TRP A 463 -6.38 -21.66 -8.90
N ASN A 464 -6.59 -20.36 -8.63
CA ASN A 464 -5.49 -19.40 -8.56
C ASN A 464 -5.34 -18.72 -7.19
N ALA A 465 -6.35 -18.80 -6.32
CA ALA A 465 -6.37 -18.06 -5.06
C ALA A 465 -7.13 -18.82 -3.98
N SER A 466 -6.79 -20.09 -3.80
CA SER A 466 -7.39 -20.98 -2.81
C SER A 466 -6.33 -21.56 -1.87
N GLY A 467 -6.77 -22.36 -0.90
CA GLY A 467 -5.86 -23.09 -0.01
C GLY A 467 -5.29 -22.25 1.13
N PHE A 468 -5.89 -21.11 1.44
CA PHE A 468 -5.60 -20.33 2.64
C PHE A 468 -6.88 -19.90 3.32
N SER A 469 -6.90 -20.05 4.64
CA SER A 469 -8.02 -19.64 5.46
C SER A 469 -7.58 -18.79 6.64
N GLN A 470 -8.50 -17.96 7.10
CA GLN A 470 -8.37 -17.15 8.30
C GLN A 470 -9.34 -17.68 9.34
N GLN A 471 -8.88 -17.82 10.58
CA GLN A 471 -9.78 -18.11 11.69
C GLN A 471 -10.61 -16.87 12.02
N SER A 472 -11.93 -17.03 12.03
CA SER A 472 -12.87 -16.00 12.48
C SER A 472 -12.63 -15.68 13.97
N HIS A 473 -12.68 -14.39 14.33
CA HIS A 473 -12.41 -13.89 15.68
C HIS A 473 -13.51 -14.26 16.70
N ARG A 474 -14.62 -14.88 16.30
CA ARG A 474 -15.80 -15.07 17.17
C ARG A 474 -16.45 -16.43 16.98
N ASP A 475 -15.97 -17.49 17.64
CA ASP A 475 -16.68 -18.79 17.81
C ASP A 475 -17.41 -19.35 16.56
N GLU A 476 -17.11 -18.86 15.37
CA GLU A 476 -17.73 -19.27 14.13
C GLU A 476 -17.00 -20.54 13.73
N GLU A 477 -17.76 -21.64 13.66
CA GLU A 477 -17.23 -22.97 13.36
C GLU A 477 -16.52 -23.05 12.01
N LYS A 478 -16.72 -22.07 11.11
CA LYS A 478 -16.22 -22.10 9.73
C LYS A 478 -15.09 -21.09 9.52
N PRO A 479 -13.89 -21.57 9.10
CA PRO A 479 -12.82 -20.71 8.62
C PRO A 479 -13.29 -19.85 7.44
N TYR A 480 -12.77 -18.62 7.35
CA TYR A 480 -13.01 -17.74 6.21
C TYR A 480 -11.95 -17.99 5.15
N GLU A 481 -12.34 -18.38 3.94
CA GLU A 481 -11.40 -18.72 2.86
C GLU A 481 -10.96 -17.48 2.08
N ILE A 482 -9.69 -17.45 1.65
CA ILE A 482 -9.10 -16.29 0.94
C ILE A 482 -9.80 -16.02 -0.38
N GLU A 483 -10.29 -17.07 -1.06
CA GLU A 483 -11.03 -16.93 -2.31
C GLU A 483 -12.29 -16.08 -2.12
N GLU A 484 -13.07 -16.35 -1.07
CA GLU A 484 -14.27 -15.58 -0.74
C GLU A 484 -13.91 -14.14 -0.35
N GLY A 485 -12.82 -13.98 0.40
CA GLY A 485 -12.24 -12.69 0.76
C GLY A 485 -11.93 -11.82 -0.46
N LEU A 486 -11.14 -12.35 -1.39
CA LEU A 486 -10.73 -11.62 -2.59
C LEU A 486 -11.89 -11.39 -3.55
N LYS A 487 -12.79 -12.37 -3.74
CA LYS A 487 -14.01 -12.19 -4.56
C LYS A 487 -14.87 -11.05 -4.04
N SER A 488 -15.23 -11.10 -2.77
CA SER A 488 -16.05 -10.07 -2.12
C SER A 488 -15.36 -8.70 -2.21
N PHE A 489 -14.04 -8.66 -2.00
CA PHE A 489 -13.28 -7.42 -2.04
C PHE A 489 -13.21 -6.80 -3.44
N LEU A 490 -12.90 -7.60 -4.47
CA LEU A 490 -12.84 -7.15 -5.86
C LEU A 490 -14.22 -6.79 -6.42
N GLY A 491 -15.26 -7.56 -6.09
CA GLY A 491 -16.65 -7.26 -6.46
C GLY A 491 -17.12 -5.93 -5.86
N ARG A 492 -16.81 -5.67 -4.59
CA ARG A 492 -17.12 -4.39 -3.94
C ARG A 492 -16.37 -3.22 -4.57
N LEU A 493 -15.06 -3.35 -4.79
CA LEU A 493 -14.25 -2.28 -5.37
C LEU A 493 -14.68 -1.94 -6.80
N SER A 494 -14.97 -2.96 -7.62
CA SER A 494 -15.44 -2.77 -8.98
C SER A 494 -16.82 -2.11 -9.03
N GLN A 495 -17.75 -2.51 -8.16
CA GLN A 495 -19.05 -1.85 -8.04
C GLN A 495 -18.90 -0.38 -7.63
N GLN A 496 -18.10 -0.09 -6.59
CA GLN A 496 -17.81 1.28 -6.17
C GLN A 496 -17.18 2.11 -7.30
N LEU A 497 -16.33 1.49 -8.11
CA LEU A 497 -15.66 2.16 -9.23
C LEU A 497 -16.65 2.53 -10.34
N LEU A 498 -17.61 1.66 -10.63
CA LEU A 498 -18.70 1.96 -11.57
C LEU A 498 -19.60 3.09 -11.07
N GLU A 499 -19.98 3.05 -9.79
CA GLU A 499 -20.82 4.07 -9.17
C GLU A 499 -20.12 5.43 -9.16
N GLU A 500 -18.86 5.50 -8.72
CA GLU A 500 -18.10 6.76 -8.65
C GLU A 500 -17.74 7.32 -10.03
N ASP A 501 -17.46 6.47 -11.04
CA ASP A 501 -17.27 6.94 -12.42
C ASP A 501 -18.56 7.54 -12.99
N GLN A 502 -19.70 6.87 -12.80
CA GLN A 502 -21.00 7.38 -13.24
C GLN A 502 -21.34 8.72 -12.56
N ASP A 503 -21.22 8.78 -11.24
CA ASP A 503 -21.46 10.01 -10.47
C ASP A 503 -20.53 11.15 -10.93
N THR A 504 -19.26 10.83 -11.24
CA THR A 504 -18.29 11.82 -11.72
C THR A 504 -18.67 12.32 -13.12
N ARG A 505 -19.06 11.44 -14.03
CA ARG A 505 -19.52 11.83 -15.38
C ARG A 505 -20.77 12.71 -15.32
N ASP A 506 -21.74 12.34 -14.48
CA ASP A 506 -22.96 13.13 -14.30
C ASP A 506 -22.65 14.52 -13.72
N PHE A 507 -21.75 14.59 -12.73
CA PHE A 507 -21.25 15.87 -12.22
C PHE A 507 -20.55 16.71 -13.29
N LEU A 508 -19.73 16.09 -14.14
CA LEU A 508 -19.05 16.78 -15.24
C LEU A 508 -20.03 17.28 -16.30
N ASN A 509 -21.06 16.51 -16.63
CA ASN A 509 -22.11 16.90 -17.56
C ASN A 509 -22.90 18.12 -17.01
N GLN A 510 -23.22 18.12 -15.71
CA GLN A 510 -23.84 19.26 -15.04
C GLN A 510 -22.93 20.49 -15.04
N LEU A 511 -21.63 20.31 -14.77
CA LEU A 511 -20.65 21.40 -14.85
C LEU A 511 -20.51 21.96 -16.26
N SER A 512 -20.44 21.10 -17.28
CA SER A 512 -20.34 21.51 -18.68
C SER A 512 -21.56 22.32 -19.12
N SER A 513 -22.77 21.86 -18.77
CA SER A 513 -24.02 22.60 -19.01
C SER A 513 -24.05 23.95 -18.28
N ALA A 514 -23.60 23.99 -17.02
CA ALA A 514 -23.49 25.23 -16.24
C ALA A 514 -22.44 26.20 -16.79
N LEU A 515 -21.34 25.70 -17.34
CA LEU A 515 -20.31 26.52 -17.99
C LEU A 515 -20.82 27.06 -19.34
N GLY A 516 -21.46 26.22 -20.16
CA GLY A 516 -22.03 26.64 -21.43
C GLY A 516 -23.12 27.71 -21.28
N THR A 517 -23.97 27.59 -20.26
CA THR A 517 -24.96 28.64 -19.93
C THR A 517 -24.30 29.93 -19.47
N LYS A 518 -23.26 29.87 -18.63
CA LYS A 518 -22.50 31.06 -18.21
C LYS A 518 -21.78 31.73 -19.38
N GLU A 519 -21.15 30.97 -20.26
CA GLU A 519 -20.48 31.50 -21.45
C GLU A 519 -21.48 32.12 -22.43
N SER A 520 -22.65 31.49 -22.62
CA SER A 520 -23.75 32.05 -23.41
C SER A 520 -24.24 33.39 -22.84
N ILE A 521 -24.45 33.48 -21.52
CA ILE A 521 -24.82 34.75 -20.85
C ILE A 521 -23.71 35.80 -20.99
N ALA A 522 -22.44 35.40 -20.85
CA ALA A 522 -21.32 36.32 -21.01
C ALA A 522 -21.19 36.81 -22.46
N ALA A 523 -21.40 35.94 -23.44
CA ALA A 523 -21.44 36.28 -24.86
C ALA A 523 -22.62 37.20 -25.18
N GLN A 524 -23.80 36.93 -24.61
CA GLN A 524 -24.98 37.79 -24.75
C GLN A 524 -24.71 39.19 -24.19
N ARG A 525 -24.11 39.30 -22.99
CA ARG A 525 -23.73 40.61 -22.43
C ARG A 525 -22.67 41.34 -23.25
N ARG A 526 -21.72 40.62 -23.84
CA ARG A 526 -20.76 41.23 -24.78
C ARG A 526 -21.47 41.71 -26.04
N MET A 527 -22.42 40.93 -26.56
CA MET A 527 -23.21 41.30 -27.73
C MET A 527 -24.12 42.49 -27.45
N GLU A 528 -24.73 42.57 -26.25
CA GLU A 528 -25.45 43.75 -25.75
C GLU A 528 -24.53 44.98 -25.70
N GLY A 529 -23.28 44.82 -25.23
CA GLY A 529 -22.30 45.90 -25.26
C GLY A 529 -21.97 46.36 -26.67
N VAL A 530 -21.76 45.42 -27.60
CA VAL A 530 -21.48 45.71 -29.02
C VAL A 530 -22.67 46.38 -29.70
N THR A 531 -23.90 45.94 -29.43
CA THR A 531 -25.10 46.58 -29.99
C THR A 531 -25.33 47.98 -29.42
N LEU A 532 -25.07 48.20 -28.13
CA LEU A 532 -25.06 49.54 -27.54
C LEU A 532 -24.05 50.46 -28.22
N LEU A 533 -22.83 49.96 -28.46
CA LEU A 533 -21.76 50.70 -29.14
C LEU A 533 -22.13 51.02 -30.59
N ALA A 534 -22.72 50.06 -31.31
CA ALA A 534 -23.23 50.26 -32.67
C ALA A 534 -24.36 51.30 -32.70
N LEU A 535 -25.26 51.28 -31.71
CA LEU A 535 -26.34 52.26 -31.60
C LEU A 535 -25.80 53.68 -31.32
N VAL A 536 -24.79 53.81 -30.46
CA VAL A 536 -24.09 55.09 -30.24
C VAL A 536 -23.46 55.60 -31.54
N VAL A 537 -22.78 54.73 -32.31
CA VAL A 537 -22.19 55.09 -33.61
C VAL A 537 -23.26 55.53 -34.61
N ALA A 538 -24.40 54.85 -34.66
CA ALA A 538 -25.53 55.20 -35.53
C ALA A 538 -26.11 56.58 -35.18
N VAL A 539 -26.29 56.88 -33.89
CA VAL A 539 -26.77 58.19 -33.42
C VAL A 539 -25.78 59.31 -33.76
N ILE A 540 -24.47 59.09 -33.57
CA ILE A 540 -23.43 60.05 -33.97
C ILE A 540 -23.47 60.29 -35.48
N SER A 541 -23.57 59.22 -36.27
CA SER A 541 -23.62 59.31 -37.75
C SER A 541 -24.85 60.09 -38.23
N MET A 542 -26.01 59.85 -37.61
CA MET A 542 -27.23 60.61 -37.88
C MET A 542 -27.07 62.09 -37.52
N GLY A 543 -26.44 62.41 -36.40
CA GLY A 543 -26.13 63.80 -36.00
C GLY A 543 -25.22 64.51 -37.02
N VAL A 544 -24.19 63.82 -37.51
CA VAL A 544 -23.29 64.35 -38.56
C VAL A 544 -24.06 64.60 -39.86
N ALA A 545 -24.91 63.67 -40.29
CA ALA A 545 -25.71 63.81 -41.51
C ALA A 545 -26.66 65.03 -41.45
N ILE A 546 -27.34 65.24 -40.32
CA ILE A 546 -28.21 66.40 -40.10
C ILE A 546 -27.39 67.70 -40.11
N TYR A 547 -26.24 67.72 -39.45
CA TYR A 547 -25.35 68.88 -39.43
C TYR A 547 -24.87 69.25 -40.85
N THR A 548 -24.46 68.26 -41.65
CA THR A 548 -24.06 68.50 -43.05
C THR A 548 -25.21 69.02 -43.90
N ALA A 549 -26.44 68.52 -43.71
CA ALA A 549 -27.61 68.97 -44.48
C ALA A 549 -28.06 70.40 -44.13
N LEU A 550 -27.75 70.91 -42.94
CA LEU A 550 -28.06 72.28 -42.51
C LEU A 550 -27.00 73.31 -42.94
N HIS A 551 -25.84 72.88 -43.40
CA HIS A 551 -24.73 73.75 -43.84
C HIS A 551 -24.45 73.69 -45.35
N THR A 552 -25.21 72.88 -46.08
CA THR A 552 -25.40 72.96 -47.53
C THR A 552 -26.68 73.71 -47.83
#